data_AF-A0A510IEZ3-F1
#
_entry.id   AF-A0A510IEZ3-F1
#
_cell.length_a   1.000
_cell.length_b   1.000
_cell.length_c   1.000
_cell.angle_alpha   90.00
_cell.angle_beta   90.00
_cell.angle_gamma   90.00
#
_symmetry.space_group_name_H-M   'P 1'
#
loop_
_entity.id
_entity.type
_entity.pdbx_description
1 polymer ?
#
loop_
_entity_poly.entity_id
_entity_poly.type
_entity_poly.pdbx_seq_one_letter_code
_entity_poly.pdbx_strand_id
1 'polypeptide(L)'
;MQELSPQVGEKLHLLDDIYPFYYGGQRGVGYPSNQMILSRYPLEPVSIYHTPDGQEVIRATWQVDNPITLMTAHPPSPRTEPLWQRRNALIRTIETLTDLYPASEMIVIGDFNLSAASPRFNKLFSRFQSRPVASWPASIKGVSVPSFAMIGIDHLWLKSEKTDRQICTRLSTSQPNGSDHRLVTTVIGNVLN
;
A
#
# COMPACT_ATOMS: atom_id res chain seq x y z
N MET A 1 -4.05 2.91 4.36
CA MET A 1 -4.74 4.12 3.88
C MET A 1 -3.70 5.17 3.58
N GLN A 2 -3.90 5.95 2.54
CA GLN A 2 -3.00 6.98 2.03
C GLN A 2 -3.79 8.28 1.85
N GLU A 3 -3.09 9.42 1.78
CA GLU A 3 -3.69 10.77 1.69
C GLU A 3 -4.66 11.10 2.83
N LEU A 4 -4.42 10.54 4.01
CA LEU A 4 -5.28 10.75 5.16
C LEU A 4 -5.12 12.18 5.70
N SER A 5 -6.23 12.92 5.79
CA SER A 5 -6.27 14.14 6.58
C SER A 5 -6.41 13.80 8.08
N PRO A 6 -5.90 14.65 8.99
CA PRO A 6 -6.10 14.44 10.43
C PRO A 6 -7.57 14.25 10.82
N GLN A 7 -8.48 15.01 10.22
CA GLN A 7 -9.91 14.94 10.53
C GLN A 7 -10.54 13.61 10.14
N VAL A 8 -10.08 12.99 9.04
CA VAL A 8 -10.53 11.65 8.64
C VAL A 8 -9.91 10.60 9.56
N GLY A 9 -8.64 10.75 9.90
CA GLY A 9 -7.95 9.84 10.82
C GLY A 9 -8.57 9.78 12.21
N GLU A 10 -8.96 10.92 12.79
CA GLU A 10 -9.69 10.93 14.07
C GLU A 10 -11.00 10.13 14.02
N LYS A 11 -11.71 10.16 12.89
CA LYS A 11 -12.95 9.37 12.72
C LYS A 11 -12.67 7.87 12.57
N LEU A 12 -11.49 7.48 12.12
CA LEU A 12 -11.14 6.07 11.94
C LEU A 12 -10.93 5.35 13.28
N HIS A 13 -10.68 6.09 14.36
CA HIS A 13 -10.69 5.55 15.73
C HIS A 13 -12.06 5.05 16.18
N LEU A 14 -13.14 5.39 15.47
CA LEU A 14 -14.45 4.76 15.69
C LEU A 14 -14.45 3.26 15.33
N LEU A 15 -13.40 2.76 14.70
CA LEU A 15 -13.24 1.35 14.33
C LEU A 15 -12.28 0.60 15.27
N ASP A 16 -11.85 1.19 16.39
CA ASP A 16 -10.87 0.58 17.30
C ASP A 16 -11.39 -0.71 17.95
N ASP A 17 -12.71 -0.91 18.03
CA ASP A 17 -13.35 -2.16 18.47
C ASP A 17 -13.15 -3.32 17.47
N ILE A 18 -13.02 -2.99 16.17
CA ILE A 18 -12.78 -3.95 15.09
C ILE A 18 -11.27 -4.05 14.77
N TYR A 19 -10.55 -2.94 14.77
CA TYR A 19 -9.14 -2.82 14.42
C TYR A 19 -8.32 -2.19 15.57
N PRO A 20 -8.12 -2.91 16.68
CA PRO A 20 -7.48 -2.36 17.88
C PRO A 20 -5.99 -2.03 17.71
N PHE A 21 -5.35 -2.54 16.65
CA PHE A 21 -3.94 -2.29 16.35
C PHE A 21 -3.82 -1.37 15.14
N TYR A 22 -3.06 -0.29 15.28
CA TYR A 22 -2.88 0.65 14.19
C TYR A 22 -1.50 1.29 14.19
N TYR A 23 -1.12 1.94 13.09
CA TYR A 23 0.07 2.77 12.98
C TYR A 23 -0.22 3.98 12.08
N GLY A 24 0.17 5.17 12.53
CA GLY A 24 -0.32 6.45 12.02
C GLY A 24 -1.54 6.92 12.82
N GLY A 25 -1.64 8.22 13.07
CA GLY A 25 -2.65 8.86 13.91
C GLY A 25 -2.32 8.90 15.40
N GLN A 26 -1.34 8.13 15.90
CA GLN A 26 -0.97 8.17 17.31
C GLN A 26 -0.31 9.49 17.72
N ARG A 27 -0.53 9.86 18.98
CA ARG A 27 0.25 10.90 19.65
C ARG A 27 1.75 10.56 19.58
N GLY A 28 2.54 11.51 19.07
CA GLY A 28 3.99 11.37 18.91
C GLY A 28 4.44 10.71 17.60
N VAL A 29 3.53 10.10 16.84
CA VAL A 29 3.81 9.54 15.50
C VAL A 29 3.20 10.43 14.41
N GLY A 30 1.99 10.96 14.61
CA GLY A 30 1.26 11.67 13.55
C GLY A 30 0.89 10.74 12.40
N TYR A 31 0.82 11.25 11.17
CA TYR A 31 0.51 10.46 9.97
C TYR A 31 1.72 10.39 9.03
N PRO A 32 2.56 9.34 9.10
CA PRO A 32 3.78 9.28 8.33
C PRO A 32 3.50 9.29 6.83
N SER A 33 3.90 10.35 6.14
CA SER A 33 3.52 10.63 4.73
C SER A 33 2.02 10.49 4.46
N ASN A 34 1.18 10.96 5.40
CA ASN A 34 -0.28 10.85 5.36
C ASN A 34 -0.80 9.40 5.28
N GLN A 35 -0.04 8.45 5.84
CA GLN A 35 -0.41 7.04 5.89
C GLN A 35 -0.98 6.65 7.25
N MET A 36 -1.91 5.70 7.22
CA MET A 36 -2.39 4.99 8.41
C MET A 36 -2.69 3.53 8.07
N ILE A 37 -2.31 2.62 8.97
CA ILE A 37 -2.58 1.19 8.90
C ILE A 37 -3.52 0.85 10.05
N LEU A 38 -4.62 0.18 9.76
CA LEU A 38 -5.52 -0.42 10.74
C LEU A 38 -5.42 -1.94 10.64
N SER A 39 -5.44 -2.64 11.77
CA SER A 39 -5.24 -4.08 11.82
C SER A 39 -5.99 -4.72 12.99
N ARG A 40 -6.46 -5.95 12.77
CA ARG A 40 -7.04 -6.82 13.80
C ARG A 40 -5.98 -7.55 14.62
N TYR A 41 -4.74 -7.59 14.12
CA TYR A 41 -3.60 -8.25 14.73
C TYR A 41 -2.46 -7.26 14.96
N PRO A 42 -1.56 -7.50 15.92
CA PRO A 42 -0.44 -6.60 16.21
C PRO A 42 0.42 -6.30 14.98
N LEU A 43 0.96 -5.07 14.96
CA LEU A 43 1.89 -4.56 13.95
C LEU A 43 3.19 -4.20 14.66
N GLU A 44 4.03 -5.19 14.98
CA GLU A 44 5.25 -4.96 15.76
C GLU A 44 6.36 -5.98 15.44
N PRO A 45 7.63 -5.56 15.39
CA PRO A 45 8.10 -4.19 15.55
C PRO A 45 7.75 -3.32 14.33
N VAL A 46 7.63 -2.00 14.52
CA VAL A 46 7.51 -1.00 13.45
C VAL A 46 8.81 -0.23 13.31
N SER A 47 9.21 0.06 12.09
CA SER A 47 10.35 0.91 11.74
C SER A 47 9.93 1.88 10.64
N ILE A 48 10.31 3.15 10.79
CA ILE A 48 10.15 4.15 9.73
C ILE A 48 11.51 4.38 9.06
N TYR A 49 11.53 4.31 7.74
CA TYR A 49 12.67 4.74 6.94
C TYR A 49 12.33 6.08 6.30
N HIS A 50 13.09 7.11 6.67
CA HIS A 50 12.95 8.45 6.12
C HIS A 50 13.88 8.61 4.91
N THR A 51 13.33 9.09 3.79
CA THR A 51 14.16 9.56 2.68
C THR A 51 14.65 10.98 2.96
N PRO A 52 15.74 11.43 2.31
CA PRO A 52 16.25 12.80 2.49
C PRO A 52 15.24 13.91 2.17
N ASP A 53 14.23 13.62 1.35
CA ASP A 53 13.14 14.54 0.99
C ASP A 53 11.89 14.40 1.86
N GLY A 54 11.98 13.69 2.99
CA GLY A 54 10.93 13.60 4.00
C GLY A 54 9.79 12.65 3.65
N GLN A 55 9.95 11.77 2.66
CA GLN A 55 9.01 10.66 2.42
C GLN A 55 9.34 9.51 3.37
N GLU A 56 8.32 8.74 3.72
CA GLU A 56 8.43 7.70 4.74
C GLU A 56 7.96 6.35 4.21
N VAL A 57 8.82 5.35 4.40
CA VAL A 57 8.46 3.95 4.23
C VAL A 57 8.22 3.36 5.61
N ILE A 58 7.01 2.85 5.85
CA ILE A 58 6.67 2.13 7.09
C ILE A 58 6.96 0.66 6.83
N ARG A 59 7.81 0.07 7.68
CA ARG A 59 8.04 -1.38 7.75
C ARG A 59 7.49 -1.90 9.08
N ALA A 60 6.69 -2.95 9.05
CA ALA A 60 6.19 -3.59 10.26
C ALA A 60 6.20 -5.12 10.11
N THR A 61 6.15 -5.85 11.22
CA THR A 61 5.76 -7.27 11.18
C THR A 61 4.29 -7.40 11.56
N TRP A 62 3.48 -7.90 10.64
CA TRP A 62 2.07 -8.19 10.87
C TRP A 62 1.91 -9.56 11.53
N GLN A 63 1.49 -9.58 12.78
CA GLN A 63 1.48 -10.77 13.67
C GLN A 63 0.21 -11.62 13.49
N VAL A 64 0.01 -12.15 12.28
CA VAL A 64 -0.95 -13.22 12.00
C VAL A 64 -0.31 -14.60 12.24
N ASP A 65 -1.08 -15.70 12.16
CA ASP A 65 -0.61 -17.08 12.46
C ASP A 65 0.77 -17.42 11.89
N ASN A 66 1.06 -17.00 10.65
CA ASN A 66 2.42 -16.96 10.11
C ASN A 66 2.78 -15.50 9.78
N PRO A 67 3.66 -14.85 10.57
CA PRO A 67 3.92 -13.42 10.45
C PRO A 67 4.37 -12.99 9.06
N ILE A 68 3.92 -11.82 8.64
CA ILE A 68 4.23 -11.24 7.33
C ILE A 68 4.96 -9.93 7.54
N THR A 69 6.12 -9.75 6.90
CA THR A 69 6.76 -8.43 6.85
C THR A 69 5.94 -7.53 5.94
N LEU A 70 5.41 -6.43 6.48
CA LEU A 70 4.66 -5.41 5.77
C LEU A 70 5.59 -4.24 5.43
N MET A 71 5.54 -3.76 4.19
CA MET A 71 6.16 -2.52 3.76
C MET A 71 5.13 -1.67 3.03
N THR A 72 4.89 -0.45 3.49
CA THR A 72 4.00 0.52 2.84
C THR A 72 4.69 1.86 2.64
N ALA A 73 4.36 2.49 1.52
CA ALA A 73 4.77 3.84 1.21
C ALA A 73 3.69 4.48 0.33
N HIS A 74 3.76 5.80 0.24
CA HIS A 74 2.96 6.58 -0.69
C HIS A 74 3.87 7.57 -1.44
N PRO A 75 4.55 7.12 -2.51
CA PRO A 75 5.36 8.00 -3.35
C PRO A 75 4.55 9.15 -3.95
N PRO A 76 5.17 10.32 -4.16
CA PRO A 76 4.46 11.49 -4.67
C PRO A 76 3.88 11.25 -6.07
N SER A 77 2.75 11.91 -6.35
CA SER A 77 2.16 11.89 -7.68
C SER A 77 3.08 12.55 -8.71
N PRO A 78 3.43 11.91 -9.84
CA PRO A 78 4.46 12.36 -10.77
C PRO A 78 3.94 13.44 -11.73
N ARG A 79 3.47 14.57 -11.19
CA ARG A 79 2.88 15.69 -11.95
C ARG A 79 3.93 16.60 -12.60
N THR A 80 5.17 16.51 -12.16
CA THR A 80 6.33 17.22 -12.71
C THR A 80 7.52 16.27 -12.76
N GLU A 81 8.54 16.59 -13.55
CA GLU A 81 9.77 15.78 -13.63
C GLU A 81 10.45 15.58 -12.27
N PRO A 82 10.63 16.62 -11.41
CA PRO A 82 11.15 16.41 -10.06
C PRO A 82 10.33 15.43 -9.23
N LEU A 83 8.99 15.49 -9.29
CA LEU A 83 8.13 14.55 -8.57
C LEU A 83 8.22 13.13 -9.14
N TRP A 84 8.38 13.00 -10.47
CA TRP A 84 8.61 11.71 -11.11
C TRP A 84 9.93 11.06 -10.64
N GLN A 85 11.01 11.84 -10.52
CA GLN A 85 12.29 11.36 -10.00
C GLN A 85 12.18 10.96 -8.53
N ARG A 86 11.53 11.78 -7.69
CA ARG A 86 11.29 11.47 -6.26
C ARG A 86 10.47 10.19 -6.09
N ARG A 87 9.39 10.04 -6.85
CA ARG A 87 8.60 8.80 -6.91
C ARG A 87 9.48 7.60 -7.20
N ASN A 88 10.32 7.70 -8.24
CA ASN A 88 11.20 6.59 -8.63
C ASN A 88 12.26 6.28 -7.58
N ALA A 89 12.81 7.30 -6.92
CA ALA A 89 13.77 7.15 -5.85
C ALA A 89 13.15 6.42 -4.65
N LEU A 90 11.93 6.78 -4.24
CA LEU A 90 11.24 6.09 -3.15
C LEU A 90 10.95 4.62 -3.49
N ILE A 91 10.48 4.34 -4.71
CA ILE A 91 10.28 2.95 -5.17
C ILE A 91 11.61 2.18 -5.12
N ARG A 92 12.71 2.79 -5.55
CA ARG A 92 14.04 2.16 -5.50
C ARG A 92 14.50 1.90 -4.07
N THR A 93 14.24 2.83 -3.15
CA THR A 93 14.49 2.63 -1.72
C THR A 93 13.74 1.40 -1.20
N ILE A 94 12.47 1.23 -1.55
CA ILE A 94 11.68 0.06 -1.15
C ILE A 94 12.30 -1.23 -1.72
N GLU A 95 12.67 -1.28 -3.00
CA GLU A 95 13.39 -2.43 -3.58
C GLU A 95 14.65 -2.76 -2.77
N THR A 96 15.48 -1.75 -2.50
CA THR A 96 16.70 -1.91 -1.68
C THR A 96 16.39 -2.40 -0.28
N LEU A 97 15.35 -1.90 0.38
CA LEU A 97 14.93 -2.38 1.71
C LEU A 97 14.46 -3.83 1.67
N THR A 98 13.79 -4.27 0.61
CA THR A 98 13.38 -5.68 0.46
C THR A 98 14.58 -6.62 0.26
N ASP A 99 15.66 -6.14 -0.36
CA ASP A 99 16.90 -6.91 -0.53
C ASP A 99 17.79 -6.89 0.73
N LEU A 100 17.86 -5.75 1.44
CA LEU A 100 18.65 -5.60 2.67
C LEU A 100 18.02 -6.33 3.86
N TYR A 101 16.69 -6.39 3.92
CA TYR A 101 15.94 -7.04 4.99
C TYR A 101 15.03 -8.14 4.43
N PRO A 102 15.61 -9.22 3.88
CA PRO A 102 14.83 -10.26 3.23
C PRO A 102 13.95 -10.98 4.26
N ALA A 103 12.70 -11.21 3.88
CA ALA A 103 11.80 -12.10 4.59
C ALA A 103 11.22 -13.14 3.62
N SER A 104 10.90 -14.33 4.13
CA SER A 104 10.23 -15.37 3.33
C SER A 104 8.76 -15.05 3.06
N GLU A 105 8.14 -14.27 3.94
CA GLU A 105 6.75 -13.82 3.87
C GLU A 105 6.74 -12.29 3.93
N MET A 106 6.38 -11.64 2.83
CA MET A 106 6.44 -10.18 2.72
C MET A 106 5.33 -9.62 1.84
N ILE A 107 4.76 -8.49 2.25
CA ILE A 107 3.85 -7.68 1.45
C ILE A 107 4.47 -6.29 1.27
N VAL A 108 4.51 -5.83 0.02
CA VAL A 108 4.71 -4.42 -0.33
C VAL A 108 3.38 -3.88 -0.86
N ILE A 109 2.84 -2.83 -0.25
CA ILE A 109 1.49 -2.32 -0.58
C ILE A 109 1.41 -0.80 -0.50
N GLY A 110 0.62 -0.18 -1.37
CA GLY A 110 0.29 1.25 -1.29
C GLY A 110 -0.19 1.81 -2.62
N ASP A 111 -0.54 3.10 -2.64
CA ASP A 111 -0.55 3.87 -3.89
C ASP A 111 0.89 4.18 -4.26
N PHE A 112 1.36 3.64 -5.39
CA PHE A 112 2.73 3.84 -5.86
C PHE A 112 2.82 4.93 -6.93
N ASN A 113 1.68 5.52 -7.32
CA ASN A 113 1.59 6.48 -8.40
C ASN A 113 2.26 5.99 -9.71
N LEU A 114 2.32 4.66 -9.90
CA LEU A 114 2.98 3.97 -11.00
C LEU A 114 1.95 3.18 -11.79
N SER A 115 1.77 3.47 -13.07
CA SER A 115 0.84 2.68 -13.89
C SER A 115 1.31 1.24 -14.02
N ALA A 116 0.40 0.29 -13.77
CA ALA A 116 0.60 -1.14 -14.03
C ALA A 116 0.91 -1.46 -15.50
N ALA A 117 0.51 -0.58 -16.43
CA ALA A 117 0.81 -0.73 -17.85
C ALA A 117 2.25 -0.31 -18.20
N SER A 118 3.01 0.28 -17.25
CA SER A 118 4.38 0.70 -17.51
C SER A 118 5.34 -0.49 -17.54
N PRO A 119 6.37 -0.49 -18.41
CA PRO A 119 7.40 -1.54 -18.40
C PRO A 119 8.15 -1.64 -17.07
N ARG A 120 8.22 -0.55 -16.31
CA ARG A 120 8.84 -0.52 -14.98
C ARG A 120 8.08 -1.41 -14.02
N PHE A 121 6.75 -1.36 -14.01
CA PHE A 121 5.92 -2.17 -13.10
C PHE A 121 6.26 -3.67 -13.19
N ASN A 122 6.36 -4.22 -14.40
CA ASN A 122 6.67 -5.64 -14.62
C ASN A 122 8.07 -6.08 -14.16
N LYS A 123 8.98 -5.13 -13.92
CA LYS A 123 10.33 -5.39 -13.43
C LYS A 123 10.46 -5.26 -11.91
N LEU A 124 9.53 -4.53 -11.27
CA LEU A 124 9.55 -4.33 -9.83
C LEU A 124 9.19 -5.63 -9.12
N PHE A 125 9.96 -5.96 -8.09
CA PHE A 125 9.70 -7.10 -7.20
C PHE A 125 9.43 -8.39 -7.99
N SER A 126 10.27 -8.72 -8.97
CA SER A 126 10.04 -9.82 -9.92
C SER A 126 9.79 -11.21 -9.29
N ARG A 127 10.17 -11.39 -8.02
CA ARG A 127 9.94 -12.61 -7.22
C ARG A 127 8.63 -12.59 -6.43
N PHE A 128 7.85 -11.53 -6.53
CA PHE A 128 6.59 -11.33 -5.84
C PHE A 128 5.45 -11.50 -6.83
N GLN A 129 4.36 -12.12 -6.39
CA GLN A 129 3.10 -12.11 -7.13
C GLN A 129 2.46 -10.73 -7.01
N SER A 130 1.84 -10.27 -8.09
CA SER A 130 1.01 -9.07 -8.10
C SER A 130 -0.17 -9.26 -9.04
N ARG A 131 -1.28 -8.59 -8.74
CA ARG A 131 -2.48 -8.58 -9.56
C ARG A 131 -3.01 -7.15 -9.68
N PRO A 132 -2.56 -6.39 -10.69
CA PRO A 132 -3.04 -5.03 -10.89
C PRO A 132 -4.55 -4.96 -11.03
N VAL A 133 -5.14 -3.89 -10.50
CA VAL A 133 -6.55 -3.56 -10.71
C VAL A 133 -6.69 -2.08 -11.02
N ALA A 134 -7.66 -1.75 -11.87
CA ALA A 134 -8.04 -0.38 -12.15
C ALA A 134 -8.49 0.33 -10.87
N SER A 135 -7.78 1.37 -10.44
CA SER A 135 -8.04 2.07 -9.19
C SER A 135 -8.14 3.58 -9.34
N TRP A 136 -7.54 4.18 -10.37
CA TRP A 136 -7.54 5.63 -10.57
C TRP A 136 -7.61 6.02 -12.07
N PRO A 137 -8.21 7.15 -12.46
CA PRO A 137 -9.06 8.01 -11.64
C PRO A 137 -10.47 7.41 -11.52
N ALA A 138 -11.05 7.43 -10.33
CA ALA A 138 -12.43 6.97 -10.09
C ALA A 138 -13.46 7.97 -10.62
N SER A 139 -13.12 9.26 -10.63
CA SER A 139 -13.94 10.33 -11.22
C SER A 139 -13.07 11.44 -11.82
N ILE A 140 -13.60 12.14 -12.82
CA ILE A 140 -13.00 13.35 -13.40
C ILE A 140 -14.07 14.43 -13.38
N LYS A 141 -13.81 15.54 -12.66
CA LYS A 141 -14.76 16.66 -12.51
C LYS A 141 -16.16 16.20 -12.03
N GLY A 142 -16.21 15.20 -11.14
CA GLY A 142 -17.45 14.63 -10.60
C GLY A 142 -18.13 13.59 -11.49
N VAL A 143 -17.62 13.33 -12.69
CA VAL A 143 -18.15 12.27 -13.58
C VAL A 143 -17.39 10.97 -13.33
N SER A 144 -18.11 9.88 -13.06
CA SER A 144 -17.50 8.56 -12.83
C SER A 144 -16.78 8.05 -14.08
N VAL A 145 -15.58 7.49 -13.89
CA VAL A 145 -14.79 6.90 -14.97
C VAL A 145 -15.07 5.40 -15.03
N PRO A 146 -15.39 4.85 -16.22
CA PRO A 146 -15.60 3.42 -16.36
C PRO A 146 -14.29 2.64 -16.19
N SER A 147 -14.36 1.43 -15.62
CA SER A 147 -13.17 0.67 -15.20
C SER A 147 -12.13 0.46 -16.31
N PHE A 148 -12.56 0.32 -17.58
CA PHE A 148 -11.65 0.10 -18.72
C PHE A 148 -10.80 1.33 -19.08
N ALA A 149 -11.20 2.53 -18.64
CA ALA A 149 -10.47 3.77 -18.88
C ALA A 149 -9.58 4.19 -17.69
N MET A 150 -9.60 3.40 -16.62
CA MET A 150 -8.80 3.62 -15.43
C MET A 150 -7.47 2.88 -15.53
N ILE A 151 -6.48 3.34 -14.78
CA ILE A 151 -5.18 2.69 -14.58
C ILE A 151 -5.09 2.12 -13.17
N GLY A 152 -4.27 1.09 -12.99
CA GLY A 152 -3.89 0.60 -11.68
C GLY A 152 -2.63 1.31 -11.21
N ILE A 153 -2.75 2.03 -10.09
CA ILE A 153 -1.61 2.67 -9.39
C ILE A 153 -1.50 2.24 -7.92
N ASP A 154 -2.58 1.69 -7.37
CA ASP A 154 -2.64 1.06 -6.06
C ASP A 154 -2.21 -0.41 -6.15
N HIS A 155 -1.01 -0.70 -5.67
CA HIS A 155 -0.36 -1.98 -5.87
C HIS A 155 -0.23 -2.79 -4.60
N LEU A 156 -0.17 -4.11 -4.81
CA LEU A 156 0.22 -5.08 -3.82
C LEU A 156 1.15 -6.09 -4.49
N TRP A 157 2.33 -6.27 -3.91
CA TRP A 157 3.24 -7.35 -4.23
C TRP A 157 3.34 -8.26 -3.01
N LEU A 158 3.10 -9.55 -3.20
CA LEU A 158 3.17 -10.56 -2.15
C LEU A 158 4.30 -11.54 -2.46
N LYS A 159 5.15 -11.81 -1.47
CA LYS A 159 6.13 -12.88 -1.46
C LYS A 159 5.73 -13.88 -0.39
N SER A 160 5.64 -15.15 -0.76
CA SER A 160 5.32 -16.25 0.14
C SER A 160 6.13 -17.46 -0.26
N GLU A 161 7.23 -17.70 0.44
CA GLU A 161 8.13 -18.84 0.21
C GLU A 161 7.90 -20.00 1.18
N LYS A 162 7.21 -19.78 2.31
CA LYS A 162 7.00 -20.79 3.35
C LYS A 162 5.58 -21.31 3.42
N THR A 163 4.60 -20.45 3.15
CA THR A 163 3.18 -20.77 3.41
C THR A 163 2.33 -20.96 2.15
N ASP A 164 2.93 -20.85 0.97
CA ASP A 164 2.24 -20.96 -0.34
C ASP A 164 0.98 -20.08 -0.47
N ARG A 165 0.97 -18.94 0.22
CA ARG A 165 -0.09 -17.93 0.08
C ARG A 165 -0.09 -17.36 -1.33
N GLN A 166 -1.29 -17.16 -1.85
CA GLN A 166 -1.55 -16.58 -3.15
C GLN A 166 -2.54 -15.42 -3.07
N ILE A 167 -2.46 -14.51 -4.04
CA ILE A 167 -3.49 -13.49 -4.27
C ILE A 167 -4.68 -14.19 -4.92
N CYS A 168 -5.63 -14.66 -4.11
CA CYS A 168 -6.83 -15.35 -4.57
C CYS A 168 -7.73 -14.39 -5.38
N THR A 169 -8.02 -13.22 -4.81
CA THR A 169 -8.80 -12.17 -5.47
C THR A 169 -8.20 -10.81 -5.19
N ARG A 170 -8.31 -9.91 -6.17
CA ARG A 170 -8.04 -8.48 -6.01
C ARG A 170 -9.05 -7.72 -6.84
N LEU A 171 -9.83 -6.87 -6.20
CA LEU A 171 -10.97 -6.15 -6.80
C LEU A 171 -10.96 -4.69 -6.34
N SER A 172 -11.42 -3.79 -7.18
CA SER A 172 -11.65 -2.39 -6.82
C SER A 172 -13.14 -2.07 -6.75
N THR A 173 -13.53 -1.23 -5.81
CA THR A 173 -14.91 -0.80 -5.61
C THR A 173 -15.01 0.72 -5.56
N SER A 174 -16.14 1.28 -5.98
CA SER A 174 -16.36 2.73 -5.98
C SER A 174 -16.69 3.31 -4.59
N GLN A 175 -16.67 2.49 -3.54
CA GLN A 175 -16.86 2.91 -2.16
C GLN A 175 -15.53 2.81 -1.39
N PRO A 176 -15.29 3.67 -0.38
CA PRO A 176 -16.16 4.76 0.07
C PRO A 176 -16.17 5.94 -0.92
N ASN A 177 -17.23 6.72 -0.91
CA ASN A 177 -17.29 7.99 -1.63
C ASN A 177 -16.29 9.01 -1.05
N GLY A 178 -15.81 9.94 -1.88
CA GLY A 178 -14.97 11.06 -1.45
C GLY A 178 -13.48 10.92 -1.75
N SER A 179 -13.05 9.82 -2.38
CA SER A 179 -11.71 9.66 -2.96
C SER A 179 -11.78 9.67 -4.48
N ASP A 180 -10.73 10.17 -5.13
CA ASP A 180 -10.49 10.00 -6.57
C ASP A 180 -9.85 8.64 -6.90
N HIS A 181 -9.56 7.82 -5.88
CA HIS A 181 -9.21 6.40 -6.01
C HIS A 181 -10.42 5.51 -5.67
N ARG A 182 -10.45 4.32 -6.26
CA ARG A 182 -11.31 3.22 -5.82
C ARG A 182 -10.64 2.45 -4.70
N LEU A 183 -11.41 2.04 -3.69
CA LEU A 183 -10.91 1.13 -2.66
C LEU A 183 -10.53 -0.20 -3.30
N VAL A 184 -9.33 -0.68 -3.01
CA VAL A 184 -8.87 -1.98 -3.47
C VAL A 184 -8.86 -3.00 -2.33
N THR A 185 -9.58 -4.10 -2.53
CA THR A 185 -9.60 -5.24 -1.60
C THR A 185 -8.78 -6.38 -2.18
N THR A 186 -7.92 -6.99 -1.36
CA THR A 186 -7.20 -8.23 -1.68
C THR A 186 -7.59 -9.31 -0.71
N VAL A 187 -7.90 -10.50 -1.23
CA VAL A 187 -7.96 -11.72 -0.43
C VAL A 187 -6.70 -12.52 -0.70
N ILE A 188 -5.94 -12.76 0.36
CA ILE A 188 -4.75 -13.61 0.37
C ILE A 188 -5.10 -14.88 1.13
N GLY A 189 -4.83 -16.03 0.55
CA GLY A 189 -5.08 -17.33 1.15
C GLY A 189 -4.18 -18.37 0.52
N ASN A 190 -4.22 -19.59 1.03
CA ASN A 190 -3.49 -20.69 0.40
C ASN A 190 -4.29 -21.19 -0.81
N VAL A 191 -3.62 -21.75 -1.82
CA VAL A 191 -4.33 -22.58 -2.80
C VAL A 191 -4.94 -23.72 -2.01
N LEU A 192 -6.27 -23.79 -1.99
CA LEU A 192 -7.05 -24.78 -1.28
C LEU A 192 -6.48 -26.18 -1.51
N ASN A 193 -6.26 -26.90 -0.41
CA ASN A 193 -7.04 -28.12 -0.23
C ASN A 193 -8.48 -27.72 0.11
#